data_AF-A0A7G2LY66-F1
#
_entry.id   AF-A0A7G2LY66-F1
#
_cell.length_a   1.000
_cell.length_b   1.000
_cell.length_c   1.000
_cell.angle_alpha   90.00
_cell.angle_beta   90.00
_cell.angle_gamma   90.00
#
_symmetry.space_group_name_H-M   'P 1'
#
loop_
_entity.id
_entity.type
_entity.pdbx_description
1 polymer ?
#
loop_
_entity_poly.entity_id
_entity_poly.type
_entity_poly.pdbx_seq_one_letter_code
_entity_poly.pdbx_strand_id
1 'polypeptide(L)'
;MAVGRDGDVVLGDDWVTPDSAAPDEILVKRERRGLFSLRASPLTRKIITFNLIALSVLVAGILYLNSSRDSLAMQRAAALVSETELIADVIEAQLPAGAPVNLTTGDGVDVAATLDGLDLRGGIEVFVYDPAETLVARTAG
;
A
#
# COMPACT_ATOMS: atom_id res chain seq x y z
N MET A 1 43.77 35.47 -81.18
CA MET A 1 43.74 36.91 -80.83
C MET A 1 42.72 37.08 -79.72
N ALA A 2 43.20 37.41 -78.53
CA ALA A 2 42.39 37.60 -77.33
C ALA A 2 41.78 39.00 -77.28
N VAL A 3 40.57 39.14 -76.72
CA VAL A 3 40.13 40.33 -75.97
C VAL A 3 39.11 39.86 -74.92
N GLY A 4 39.45 40.03 -73.65
CA GLY A 4 38.49 39.91 -72.55
C GLY A 4 37.64 41.17 -72.42
N ARG A 5 36.46 41.01 -71.81
CA ARG A 5 35.76 42.10 -71.15
C ARG A 5 35.20 41.61 -69.83
N ASP A 6 35.67 42.27 -68.79
CA ASP A 6 35.22 42.21 -67.42
C ASP A 6 33.74 42.59 -67.28
N GLY A 7 33.17 42.17 -66.16
CA GLY A 7 31.76 42.17 -65.86
C GLY A 7 31.10 43.55 -65.78
N ASP A 8 29.80 43.52 -66.01
CA ASP A 8 28.87 44.43 -65.36
C ASP A 8 27.69 43.60 -64.89
N VAL A 9 27.84 43.05 -63.69
CA VAL A 9 26.76 42.35 -63.00
C VAL A 9 26.00 43.43 -62.25
N VAL A 10 24.96 43.94 -62.89
CA VAL A 10 23.95 44.77 -62.23
C VAL A 10 23.22 43.86 -61.26
N LEU A 11 23.63 43.89 -59.98
CA LEU A 11 22.83 43.43 -58.86
C LEU A 11 21.60 44.36 -58.81
N GLY A 12 20.54 43.99 -59.51
CA GLY A 12 19.23 44.59 -59.28
C GLY A 12 18.84 44.34 -57.83
N ASP A 13 18.52 45.40 -57.11
CA ASP A 13 18.05 45.45 -55.72
C ASP A 13 16.70 44.72 -55.48
N ASP A 14 16.37 43.72 -56.29
CA ASP A 14 15.05 43.06 -56.30
C ASP A 14 15.03 41.79 -55.43
N TRP A 15 15.83 41.78 -54.36
CA TRP A 15 15.56 40.90 -53.22
C TRP A 15 14.38 41.46 -52.44
N VAL A 16 13.17 41.24 -52.97
CA VAL A 16 11.95 41.24 -52.16
C VAL A 16 12.11 40.11 -51.15
N THR A 17 12.58 40.46 -49.96
CA THR A 17 12.55 39.57 -48.81
C THR A 17 11.07 39.32 -48.52
N PRO A 18 10.56 38.08 -48.65
CA PRO A 18 9.22 37.79 -48.17
C PRO A 18 9.18 38.17 -46.71
N ASP A 19 8.16 38.92 -46.31
CA ASP A 19 7.91 39.35 -44.93
C ASP A 19 8.41 38.28 -43.95
N SER A 20 9.34 38.67 -43.09
CA SER A 20 9.85 37.89 -41.97
C SER A 20 8.74 37.72 -40.94
N ALA A 21 7.70 36.98 -41.31
CA ALA A 21 6.51 36.66 -40.54
C ALA A 21 6.25 35.14 -40.60
N ALA A 22 7.28 34.32 -40.37
CA ALA A 22 7.08 32.93 -39.95
C ALA A 22 8.31 32.24 -39.28
N PRO A 23 9.03 32.84 -38.31
CA PRO A 23 9.77 32.02 -37.35
C PRO A 23 8.81 31.26 -36.42
N ASP A 24 7.68 31.89 -36.06
CA ASP A 24 6.77 31.38 -35.03
C ASP A 24 5.92 30.18 -35.47
N GLU A 25 5.54 30.10 -36.76
CA GLU A 25 4.76 28.94 -37.25
C GLU A 25 5.56 27.63 -37.29
N ILE A 26 6.88 27.71 -37.43
CA ILE A 26 7.76 26.53 -37.48
C ILE A 26 7.99 25.98 -36.06
N LEU A 27 8.03 26.85 -35.05
CA LEU A 27 8.24 26.47 -33.65
C LEU A 27 6.99 25.82 -33.04
N VAL A 28 5.81 26.37 -33.30
CA VAL A 28 4.53 25.84 -32.77
C VAL A 28 4.22 24.41 -33.28
N LYS A 29 4.71 24.05 -34.47
CA LYS A 29 4.53 22.70 -35.04
C LYS A 29 5.45 21.64 -34.42
N ARG A 30 6.56 22.03 -33.77
CA ARG A 30 7.49 21.11 -33.08
C ARG A 30 7.00 20.69 -31.70
N GLU A 31 6.38 21.59 -30.93
CA GLU A 31 5.83 21.26 -29.61
C GLU A 31 4.66 20.27 -29.67
N ARG A 32 3.76 20.43 -30.65
CA ARG A 32 2.61 19.50 -30.82
C ARG A 32 2.99 18.09 -31.23
N ARG A 33 4.25 17.86 -31.62
CA ARG A 33 4.78 16.53 -31.93
C ARG A 33 5.34 15.81 -30.71
N GLY A 34 5.69 16.48 -29.61
CA GLY A 34 6.46 15.88 -28.50
C GLY A 34 5.84 14.64 -27.85
N LEU A 35 4.52 14.59 -27.65
CA LEU A 35 3.85 13.47 -26.97
C LEU A 35 3.28 12.42 -27.95
N PHE A 36 2.95 12.82 -29.17
CA PHE A 36 2.39 11.92 -30.19
C PHE A 36 3.43 11.36 -31.18
N SER A 37 4.59 12.01 -31.38
CA SER A 37 5.67 11.51 -32.24
C SER A 37 6.47 10.38 -31.57
N LEU A 38 6.48 10.31 -30.23
CA LEU A 38 7.07 9.20 -29.47
C LEU A 38 6.30 7.87 -29.66
N ARG A 39 5.05 7.93 -30.15
CA ARG A 39 4.23 6.74 -30.48
C ARG A 39 4.47 6.19 -31.89
N ALA A 40 5.19 6.93 -32.73
CA ALA A 40 5.46 6.55 -34.13
C ALA A 40 6.57 5.50 -34.25
N SER A 41 7.48 5.42 -33.27
CA SER A 41 8.55 4.42 -33.27
C SER A 41 8.06 3.07 -32.74
N PRO A 42 8.20 1.97 -33.51
CA PRO A 42 7.87 0.63 -33.05
C PRO A 42 8.76 0.15 -31.89
N LEU A 43 9.95 0.73 -31.71
CA LEU A 43 10.88 0.37 -30.63
C LEU A 43 10.46 1.03 -29.30
N THR A 44 10.12 2.31 -29.32
CA THR A 44 9.64 3.05 -28.14
C THR A 44 8.35 2.45 -27.59
N ARG A 45 7.45 2.00 -28.47
CA ARG A 45 6.23 1.31 -28.08
C ARG A 45 6.53 0.05 -27.26
N LYS A 46 7.49 -0.76 -27.71
CA LYS A 46 7.90 -1.99 -27.01
C LYS A 46 8.43 -1.68 -25.61
N ILE A 47 9.33 -0.70 -25.48
CA ILE A 47 9.91 -0.31 -24.18
C ILE A 47 8.80 0.11 -23.19
N ILE A 48 7.90 0.99 -23.63
CA ILE A 48 6.81 1.48 -22.78
C ILE A 48 5.88 0.33 -22.37
N THR A 49 5.52 -0.56 -23.30
CA THR A 49 4.66 -1.71 -22.98
C THR A 49 5.32 -2.69 -22.02
N PHE A 50 6.61 -2.98 -22.18
CA PHE A 50 7.32 -3.87 -21.24
C PHE A 50 7.36 -3.26 -19.84
N ASN A 51 7.65 -1.97 -19.71
CA ASN A 51 7.62 -1.29 -18.43
C ASN A 51 6.21 -1.27 -17.81
N LEU A 52 5.19 -0.99 -18.62
CA LEU A 52 3.79 -1.04 -18.16
C LEU A 52 3.39 -2.43 -17.68
N ILE A 53 3.81 -3.50 -18.39
CA ILE A 53 3.56 -4.88 -17.96
C ILE A 53 4.29 -5.15 -16.64
N ALA A 54 5.56 -4.76 -16.50
CA ALA A 54 6.32 -4.93 -15.28
C ALA A 54 5.68 -4.20 -14.09
N LEU A 55 5.25 -2.95 -14.27
CA LEU A 55 4.53 -2.17 -13.26
C LEU A 55 3.17 -2.80 -12.91
N SER A 56 2.43 -3.30 -13.91
CA SER A 56 1.15 -3.97 -13.69
C SER A 56 1.31 -5.24 -12.86
N VAL A 57 2.32 -6.05 -13.18
CA VAL A 57 2.67 -7.26 -12.43
C VAL A 57 3.13 -6.91 -11.01
N LEU A 58 3.91 -5.85 -10.83
CA LEU A 58 4.35 -5.38 -9.51
C LEU A 58 3.15 -4.96 -8.64
N VAL A 59 2.24 -4.15 -9.20
CA VAL A 59 1.02 -3.71 -8.49
C VAL A 59 0.14 -4.92 -8.15
N ALA A 60 -0.09 -5.83 -9.09
CA ALA A 60 -0.83 -7.06 -8.84
C ALA A 60 -0.18 -7.92 -7.75
N GLY A 61 1.15 -8.04 -7.76
CA GLY A 61 1.92 -8.75 -6.74
C GLY A 61 1.77 -8.10 -5.36
N ILE A 62 1.89 -6.77 -5.26
CA ILE A 62 1.68 -6.04 -4.00
C ILE A 62 0.26 -6.24 -3.49
N LEU A 63 -0.76 -6.11 -4.34
CA LEU A 63 -2.16 -6.31 -3.95
C LEU A 63 -2.44 -7.74 -3.47
N TYR A 64 -1.92 -8.74 -4.19
CA TYR A 64 -2.06 -10.16 -3.82
C TYR A 64 -1.38 -10.48 -2.48
N LEU A 65 -0.16 -9.99 -2.29
CA LEU A 65 0.60 -10.19 -1.06
C LEU A 65 0.03 -9.38 0.12
N ASN A 66 -0.55 -8.20 -0.14
CA ASN A 66 -1.15 -7.36 0.91
C ASN A 66 -2.48 -7.95 1.42
N SER A 67 -3.33 -8.46 0.53
CA SER A 67 -4.59 -9.13 0.90
C SER A 67 -4.37 -10.35 1.82
N SER A 68 -3.22 -11.03 1.69
CA SER A 68 -2.86 -12.16 2.55
C SER A 68 -2.44 -11.75 3.97
N ARG A 69 -2.04 -10.49 4.20
CA ARG A 69 -1.65 -10.01 5.54
C ARG A 69 -2.87 -9.66 6.38
N ASP A 70 -3.87 -9.03 5.77
CA ASP A 70 -5.10 -8.65 6.46
C ASP A 70 -5.94 -9.88 6.85
N SER A 71 -5.92 -10.95 6.05
CA SER A 71 -6.64 -12.18 6.38
C SER A 71 -6.03 -12.91 7.58
N LEU A 72 -4.71 -12.92 7.75
CA LEU A 72 -4.04 -13.56 8.89
C LEU A 72 -4.25 -12.77 10.19
N ALA A 73 -4.20 -11.44 10.13
CA ALA A 73 -4.48 -10.59 11.29
C ALA A 73 -5.94 -10.77 11.76
N MET A 74 -6.90 -10.78 10.83
CA MET A 74 -8.31 -11.03 11.14
C MET A 74 -8.54 -12.44 11.70
N GLN A 75 -7.90 -13.46 11.13
CA GLN A 75 -7.99 -14.82 11.65
C GLN A 75 -7.42 -14.94 13.06
N ARG A 76 -6.29 -14.28 13.34
CA ARG A 76 -5.69 -14.27 14.68
C ARG A 76 -6.58 -13.55 15.70
N ALA A 77 -7.16 -12.41 15.32
CA ALA A 77 -8.10 -11.68 16.17
C ALA A 77 -9.35 -12.52 16.48
N ALA A 78 -9.94 -13.16 15.47
CA ALA A 78 -11.11 -14.03 15.66
C ALA A 78 -10.79 -15.24 16.57
N ALA A 79 -9.61 -15.84 16.40
CA ALA A 79 -9.16 -16.92 17.28
C ALA A 79 -8.99 -16.46 18.73
N LEU A 80 -8.40 -15.28 18.96
CA LEU A 80 -8.23 -14.73 20.32
C LEU A 80 -9.56 -14.41 21.00
N VAL A 81 -10.55 -13.91 20.26
CA VAL A 81 -11.90 -13.67 20.79
C VAL A 81 -12.53 -14.99 21.23
N SER A 82 -12.51 -16.00 20.38
CA SER A 82 -13.07 -17.31 20.72
C SER A 82 -12.37 -17.96 21.92
N GLU A 83 -11.05 -17.81 22.02
CA GLU A 83 -10.28 -18.33 23.17
C GLU A 83 -10.60 -17.57 24.46
N THR A 84 -10.81 -16.25 24.38
CA THR A 84 -11.24 -15.43 25.51
C THR A 84 -12.64 -15.83 25.99
N GLU A 85 -13.57 -16.07 25.07
CA GLU A 85 -14.92 -16.55 25.40
C GLU A 85 -14.87 -17.91 26.13
N LEU A 86 -14.08 -18.86 25.62
CA LEU A 86 -13.94 -20.17 26.28
C LEU A 86 -13.35 -20.07 27.69
N ILE A 87 -12.36 -19.19 27.91
CA ILE A 87 -11.79 -18.97 29.25
C ILE A 87 -12.82 -18.30 30.16
N ALA A 88 -13.58 -17.34 29.66
CA ALA A 88 -14.63 -16.67 30.40
C ALA A 88 -15.73 -17.66 30.83
N ASP A 89 -16.16 -18.55 29.93
CA ASP A 89 -17.16 -19.59 30.22
C ASP A 89 -16.68 -20.54 31.34
N VAL A 90 -15.39 -20.90 31.35
CA VAL A 90 -14.81 -21.75 32.41
C VAL A 90 -14.81 -21.05 33.77
N ILE A 91 -14.54 -19.74 33.80
CA ILE A 91 -14.62 -18.94 35.02
C ILE A 91 -16.08 -18.80 35.46
N GLU A 92 -17.00 -18.52 34.53
CA GLU A 92 -18.43 -18.40 34.79
C GLU A 92 -19.02 -19.69 35.37
N ALA A 93 -18.62 -20.85 34.84
CA ALA A 93 -19.08 -22.15 35.32
C ALA A 93 -18.70 -22.44 36.79
N GLN A 94 -17.69 -21.76 37.33
CA GLN A 94 -17.31 -21.87 38.73
C GLN A 94 -18.03 -20.87 39.64
N LEU A 95 -18.69 -19.85 39.08
CA LEU A 95 -19.37 -18.84 39.87
C LEU A 95 -20.58 -19.46 40.60
N PRO A 96 -20.66 -19.33 41.94
CA PRO A 96 -21.82 -19.83 42.70
C PRO A 96 -23.09 -19.04 42.34
N ALA A 97 -24.17 -19.77 42.05
CA ALA A 97 -25.47 -19.18 41.77
C ALA A 97 -26.10 -18.60 43.06
N GLY A 98 -26.06 -17.28 43.20
CA GLY A 98 -26.83 -16.55 44.23
C GLY A 98 -26.05 -16.10 45.47
N ALA A 99 -24.71 -16.17 45.46
CA ALA A 99 -23.86 -15.57 46.49
C ALA A 99 -22.99 -14.45 45.90
N PRO A 100 -22.71 -13.37 46.65
CA PRO A 100 -21.70 -12.40 46.24
C PRO A 100 -20.34 -13.09 46.09
N VAL A 101 -19.70 -12.93 44.93
CA VAL A 101 -18.35 -13.43 44.67
C VAL A 101 -17.38 -12.27 44.77
N ASN A 102 -16.25 -12.49 45.44
CA ASN A 102 -15.17 -11.54 45.45
C ASN A 102 -13.93 -12.19 44.82
N LEU A 103 -13.68 -11.81 43.57
CA LEU A 103 -12.59 -12.35 42.76
C LEU A 103 -11.21 -12.02 43.36
N THR A 104 -11.09 -10.91 44.08
CA THR A 104 -9.85 -10.41 44.65
C THR A 104 -9.49 -11.10 45.96
N THR A 105 -10.48 -11.47 46.78
CA THR A 105 -10.26 -12.22 48.03
C THR A 105 -10.32 -13.73 47.86
N GLY A 106 -10.73 -14.23 46.68
CA GLY A 106 -10.88 -15.66 46.40
C GLY A 106 -12.13 -16.27 47.03
N ASP A 107 -13.08 -15.45 47.47
CA ASP A 107 -14.33 -15.91 48.06
C ASP A 107 -15.30 -16.34 46.95
N GLY A 108 -15.41 -17.65 46.74
CA GLY A 108 -16.36 -18.29 45.82
C GLY A 108 -15.75 -18.83 44.54
N VAL A 109 -14.69 -18.22 44.00
CA VAL A 109 -13.95 -18.69 42.82
C VAL A 109 -12.46 -18.40 42.99
N ASP A 110 -11.62 -19.43 42.82
CA ASP A 110 -10.17 -19.28 42.74
C ASP A 110 -9.75 -19.14 41.27
N VAL A 111 -9.70 -17.88 40.82
CA VAL A 111 -9.33 -17.54 39.44
C VAL A 111 -7.88 -17.94 39.15
N ALA A 112 -6.97 -17.81 40.12
CA ALA A 112 -5.56 -18.14 39.93
C ALA A 112 -5.38 -19.65 39.72
N ALA A 113 -5.98 -20.48 40.57
CA ALA A 113 -5.95 -21.94 40.42
C ALA A 113 -6.63 -22.40 39.12
N THR A 114 -7.69 -21.71 38.70
CA THR A 114 -8.36 -22.00 37.42
C THR A 114 -7.43 -21.74 36.24
N LEU A 115 -6.74 -20.59 36.23
CA LEU A 115 -5.82 -20.22 35.16
C LEU A 115 -4.58 -21.11 35.12
N ASP A 116 -4.07 -21.57 36.27
CA ASP A 116 -2.96 -22.53 36.34
C ASP A 116 -3.32 -23.91 35.75
N GLY A 117 -4.61 -24.26 35.74
CA GLY A 117 -5.12 -25.49 35.15
C GLY A 117 -5.35 -25.41 33.63
N LEU A 118 -5.25 -24.23 33.02
CA LEU A 118 -5.45 -24.06 31.58
C LEU A 118 -4.17 -24.40 30.80
N ASP A 119 -4.29 -25.25 29.78
CA ASP A 119 -3.23 -25.48 28.81
C ASP A 119 -3.25 -24.37 27.75
N LEU A 120 -2.53 -23.28 28.04
CA LEU A 120 -2.44 -22.13 27.15
C LEU A 120 -1.41 -22.37 26.04
N ARG A 121 -1.76 -21.98 24.82
CA ARG A 121 -0.81 -22.03 23.70
C ARG A 121 0.29 -20.98 23.89
N GLY A 122 1.51 -21.36 23.54
CA GLY A 122 2.68 -20.48 23.56
C GLY A 122 2.44 -19.11 22.92
N GLY A 123 2.80 -18.06 23.65
CA GLY A 123 2.65 -16.66 23.19
C GLY A 123 1.28 -16.05 23.41
N ILE A 124 0.49 -16.63 24.33
CA ILE A 124 -0.76 -16.06 24.83
C ILE A 124 -0.56 -15.67 26.28
N GLU A 125 -0.94 -14.44 26.62
CA GLU A 125 -1.00 -13.97 28.00
C GLU A 125 -2.45 -13.66 28.35
N VAL A 126 -2.91 -14.18 29.48
CA VAL A 126 -4.26 -13.98 29.98
C VAL A 126 -4.19 -13.10 31.22
N PHE A 127 -5.05 -12.11 31.27
CA PHE A 127 -5.20 -11.20 32.40
C PHE A 127 -6.67 -11.18 32.80
N VAL A 128 -6.94 -11.38 34.09
CA VAL A 128 -8.30 -11.29 34.65
C VAL A 128 -8.36 -10.09 35.58
N TYR A 129 -9.35 -9.23 35.33
CA TYR A 129 -9.61 -8.04 36.14
C TYR A 129 -10.96 -8.17 36.82
N ASP A 130 -11.09 -7.56 38.01
CA ASP A 130 -12.38 -7.36 38.64
C ASP A 130 -13.12 -6.15 38.02
N PRO A 131 -14.43 -5.95 38.31
CA PRO A 131 -15.18 -4.80 37.83
C PRO A 131 -14.67 -3.43 38.28
N ALA A 132 -13.75 -3.37 39.26
CA ALA A 132 -13.08 -2.17 39.72
C ALA A 132 -11.71 -1.96 39.03
N GLU A 133 -11.44 -2.69 37.94
CA GLU A 133 -10.21 -2.66 37.15
C GLU A 133 -8.97 -3.15 37.92
N THR A 134 -9.15 -3.89 39.00
CA THR A 134 -8.04 -4.47 39.76
C THR A 134 -7.61 -5.78 39.11
N LEU A 135 -6.30 -5.95 38.86
CA LEU A 135 -5.76 -7.21 38.36
C LEU A 135 -5.92 -8.29 39.43
N VAL A 136 -6.69 -9.33 39.12
CA VAL A 136 -6.95 -10.48 40.00
C VAL A 136 -5.92 -11.58 39.76
N ALA A 137 -5.70 -11.94 38.50
CA ALA A 137 -4.79 -13.00 38.12
C ALA A 137 -4.20 -12.79 36.72
N ARG A 138 -3.02 -13.39 36.49
CA ARG A 138 -2.34 -13.41 35.20
C ARG A 138 -1.67 -14.76 35.00
N THR A 139 -1.71 -15.27 33.79
CA THR A 139 -0.94 -16.45 33.37
C THR A 139 -0.43 -16.27 31.94
N ALA A 140 0.56 -17.06 31.55
CA ALA A 140 1.16 -17.06 30.22
C ALA A 140 1.44 -18.49 29.77
N GLY A 141 1.18 -18.78 28.49
CA GLY A 141 1.54 -20.03 27.81
C GLY A 141 2.87 -19.97 27.09
#